data_AF-A0A924NN77-F1
#
_entry.id   AF-A0A924NN77-F1
#
_cell.length_a   1.000
_cell.length_b   1.000
_cell.length_c   1.000
_cell.angle_alpha   90.00
_cell.angle_beta   90.00
_cell.angle_gamma   90.00
#
_symmetry.space_group_name_H-M   'P 1'
#
loop_
_entity.id
_entity.type
_entity.pdbx_description
1 polymer ?
#
loop_
_entity_poly.entity_id
_entity_poly.type
_entity_poly.pdbx_seq_one_letter_code
_entity_poly.pdbx_strand_id
1 'polypeptide(L)'
;MAGRIRDDDVRVVRERSPIADVVVEAGVALRSAGGGRLKGLCPFHEEKSPSFNVNPAVGYYMCFGCGESGDVISFVTKHEQLSFVEAIEHLARRYGVELHYEQGGSAVGRTGGQRTRLIAAHKAAHAFFEDNLRSPEAAVGRQFLAERGFDQAAAATYGVGFAPQGWDLLVNHLRAQGFSTEELITGGIASQGRSGAIDRFRYRLVWPIRDISGEVIGFGARKLPTDPKDDSPKYLNSPE
;
A
#
# COMPACT_ATOMS: atom_id res chain seq x y z
N MET A 1 -12.56 10.88 9.69
CA MET A 1 -13.22 11.47 8.51
C MET A 1 -12.22 12.42 7.86
N ALA A 2 -11.70 12.07 6.68
CA ALA A 2 -10.85 12.99 5.92
C ALA A 2 -11.63 14.29 5.66
N GLY A 3 -10.94 15.43 5.70
CA GLY A 3 -11.55 16.69 5.30
C GLY A 3 -12.11 16.57 3.89
N ARG A 4 -13.18 17.30 3.59
CA ARG A 4 -13.70 17.36 2.22
C ARG A 4 -12.68 18.10 1.35
N ILE A 5 -12.17 17.44 0.31
CA ILE A 5 -11.35 18.09 -0.73
C ILE A 5 -12.21 19.20 -1.35
N ARG A 6 -11.64 20.39 -1.58
CA ARG A 6 -12.35 21.49 -2.23
C ARG A 6 -12.91 21.01 -3.56
N ASP A 7 -14.19 21.30 -3.81
CA ASP A 7 -14.85 20.89 -5.04
C ASP A 7 -14.13 21.44 -6.29
N ASP A 8 -13.49 22.62 -6.17
CA ASP A 8 -12.64 23.19 -7.21
C ASP A 8 -11.42 22.31 -7.52
N ASP A 9 -10.72 21.78 -6.51
CA ASP A 9 -9.55 20.93 -6.73
C ASP A 9 -9.95 19.57 -7.32
N VAL A 10 -11.10 19.02 -6.90
CA VAL A 10 -11.67 17.81 -7.53
C VAL A 10 -11.95 18.06 -9.02
N ARG A 11 -12.49 19.24 -9.36
CA ARG A 11 -12.69 19.65 -10.76
C ARG A 11 -11.36 19.75 -11.51
N VAL A 12 -10.35 20.40 -10.93
CA VAL A 12 -9.02 20.53 -11.57
C VAL A 12 -8.39 19.16 -11.79
N VAL A 13 -8.46 18.24 -10.82
CA VAL A 13 -7.95 16.87 -10.99
C VAL A 13 -8.65 16.16 -12.14
N ARG A 14 -9.99 16.25 -12.23
CA ARG A 14 -10.76 15.66 -13.33
C ARG A 14 -10.33 16.24 -14.68
N GLU A 15 -10.17 17.55 -14.78
CA GLU A 15 -9.79 18.24 -16.02
C GLU A 15 -8.36 17.94 -16.46
N ARG A 16 -7.44 17.79 -15.50
CA ARG A 16 -6.02 17.52 -15.77
C ARG A 16 -5.68 16.05 -15.97
N SER A 17 -6.65 15.15 -15.79
CA SER A 17 -6.46 13.71 -15.93
C SER A 17 -7.18 13.21 -17.19
N PRO A 18 -6.52 13.17 -18.38
CA PRO A 18 -7.15 12.71 -19.61
C PRO A 18 -7.55 11.24 -19.46
N ILE A 19 -8.86 10.97 -19.53
CA ILE A 19 -9.39 9.62 -19.28
C ILE A 19 -8.79 8.57 -20.23
N ALA A 20 -8.50 8.94 -21.48
CA ALA A 20 -7.89 8.03 -22.44
C ALA A 20 -6.50 7.56 -22.00
N ASP A 21 -5.69 8.49 -21.49
CA ASP A 21 -4.32 8.22 -21.04
C ASP A 21 -4.37 7.35 -19.79
N VAL A 22 -5.20 7.71 -18.81
CA VAL A 22 -5.40 6.93 -17.57
C VAL A 22 -5.85 5.49 -17.88
N VAL A 23 -6.78 5.31 -18.81
CA VAL A 23 -7.26 3.98 -19.22
C VAL A 23 -6.17 3.16 -19.90
N VAL A 24 -5.35 3.77 -20.76
CA VAL A 24 -4.25 3.09 -21.45
C VAL A 24 -3.14 2.72 -20.47
N GLU A 25 -2.80 3.61 -19.53
CA GLU A 25 -1.84 3.36 -18.45
C GLU A 25 -2.28 2.21 -17.55
N ALA A 26 -3.58 2.07 -17.31
CA ALA A 26 -4.18 0.94 -16.61
C ALA A 26 -4.10 -0.41 -17.39
N GLY A 27 -3.53 -0.42 -18.59
CA GLY A 27 -3.32 -1.62 -19.40
C GLY A 27 -4.46 -1.95 -20.36
N VAL A 28 -5.46 -1.07 -20.52
CA VAL A 28 -6.56 -1.28 -21.46
C VAL A 28 -6.16 -0.81 -22.85
N ALA A 29 -6.05 -1.76 -23.78
CA ALA A 29 -5.77 -1.44 -25.17
C ALA A 29 -7.00 -0.79 -25.85
N LEU A 30 -6.88 0.50 -26.14
CA LEU A 30 -7.90 1.28 -26.84
C LEU A 30 -7.62 1.38 -28.35
N ARG A 31 -8.69 1.35 -29.16
CA ARG A 31 -8.68 1.56 -30.61
C ARG A 31 -9.70 2.62 -30.99
N SER A 32 -9.49 3.30 -32.12
CA SER A 32 -10.47 4.28 -32.63
C SER A 32 -11.82 3.62 -32.90
N ALA A 33 -12.88 4.26 -32.41
CA ALA A 33 -14.28 3.90 -32.66
C ALA A 33 -14.98 4.88 -33.63
N GLY A 34 -14.24 5.85 -34.18
CA GLY A 34 -14.79 6.94 -34.99
C GLY A 34 -15.31 8.10 -34.16
N GLY A 35 -15.42 9.29 -34.78
CA GLY A 35 -15.95 10.50 -34.12
C GLY A 35 -15.18 10.96 -32.88
N GLY A 36 -13.86 10.68 -32.83
CA GLY A 36 -13.01 10.99 -31.67
C GLY A 36 -13.18 10.05 -30.47
N ARG A 37 -14.03 9.03 -30.57
CA ARG A 37 -14.23 8.03 -29.51
C ARG A 37 -13.23 6.89 -29.62
N LEU A 38 -12.95 6.25 -28.49
CA LEU A 38 -12.10 5.08 -28.38
C LEU A 38 -12.90 3.89 -27.84
N LYS A 39 -12.49 2.67 -28.18
CA LYS A 39 -13.08 1.43 -27.66
C LYS A 39 -12.04 0.36 -27.34
N GLY A 40 -12.32 -0.48 -26.35
CA GLY A 40 -11.47 -1.59 -25.91
C GLY A 40 -12.28 -2.70 -25.24
N LEU A 41 -11.58 -3.72 -24.74
CA LEU A 41 -12.17 -4.71 -23.84
C LEU A 41 -12.35 -4.07 -22.45
N CYS A 42 -13.47 -4.35 -21.81
CA CYS A 42 -13.77 -3.81 -20.50
C CYS A 42 -12.88 -4.45 -19.43
N PRO A 43 -12.24 -3.65 -18.56
CA PRO A 43 -11.46 -4.18 -17.44
C PRO A 43 -12.32 -4.67 -16.26
N PHE A 44 -13.64 -4.40 -16.28
CA PHE A 44 -14.53 -4.66 -15.15
C PHE A 44 -15.37 -5.93 -15.30
N HIS A 45 -15.33 -6.59 -16.46
CA HIS A 45 -15.96 -7.88 -16.67
C HIS A 45 -15.27 -8.63 -17.82
N GLU A 46 -15.42 -9.94 -17.85
CA GLU A 46 -14.81 -10.77 -18.88
C GLU A 46 -15.66 -10.74 -20.17
N GLU A 47 -15.06 -10.34 -21.28
CA GLU A 47 -15.71 -10.31 -22.60
C GLU A 47 -14.72 -10.60 -23.74
N LYS A 48 -15.24 -11.01 -24.90
CA LYS A 48 -14.45 -11.26 -26.13
C LYS A 48 -14.58 -10.16 -27.18
N SER A 49 -15.61 -9.35 -27.10
CA SER A 49 -15.91 -8.29 -28.06
C SER A 49 -15.78 -6.93 -27.37
N PRO A 50 -15.09 -5.93 -27.95
CA PRO A 50 -14.91 -4.63 -27.32
C PRO A 50 -16.25 -3.91 -27.07
N SER A 51 -16.66 -3.78 -25.80
CA SER A 51 -17.86 -3.01 -25.42
C SER A 51 -17.53 -1.75 -24.61
N PHE A 52 -16.30 -1.62 -24.12
CA PHE A 52 -15.83 -0.47 -23.35
C PHE A 52 -15.54 0.71 -24.27
N ASN A 53 -16.33 1.77 -24.16
CA ASN A 53 -16.19 2.99 -24.95
C ASN A 53 -15.69 4.14 -24.07
N VAL A 54 -14.72 4.90 -24.57
CA VAL A 54 -14.17 6.09 -23.94
C VAL A 54 -14.40 7.28 -24.85
N ASN A 55 -14.88 8.39 -24.29
CA ASN A 55 -15.00 9.66 -24.98
C ASN A 55 -14.01 10.67 -24.36
N PRO A 56 -12.82 10.85 -24.95
CA PRO A 56 -11.79 11.73 -24.40
C PRO A 56 -12.26 13.19 -24.30
N ALA A 57 -13.04 13.67 -25.28
CA ALA A 57 -13.53 15.06 -25.31
C ALA A 57 -14.50 15.39 -24.17
N VAL A 58 -15.19 14.38 -23.64
CA VAL A 58 -16.14 14.54 -22.52
C VAL A 58 -15.55 14.06 -21.20
N GLY A 59 -14.43 13.33 -21.22
CA GLY A 59 -13.82 12.77 -20.01
C GLY A 59 -14.63 11.62 -19.40
N TYR A 60 -15.36 10.86 -20.21
CA TYR A 60 -16.34 9.86 -19.75
C TYR A 60 -16.17 8.51 -20.44
N TYR A 61 -16.44 7.43 -19.72
CA TYR A 61 -16.46 6.07 -20.26
C TYR A 61 -17.80 5.38 -20.01
N MET A 62 -18.12 4.41 -20.87
CA MET A 62 -19.26 3.52 -20.69
C MET A 62 -18.97 2.16 -21.33
N CYS A 63 -19.23 1.09 -20.59
CA CYS A 63 -19.23 -0.27 -21.08
C CYS A 63 -20.65 -0.69 -21.47
N PHE A 64 -20.88 -0.99 -22.74
CA PHE A 64 -22.18 -1.46 -23.22
C PHE A 64 -22.45 -2.95 -22.90
N GLY A 65 -21.46 -3.70 -22.40
CA GLY A 65 -21.60 -5.09 -21.97
C GLY A 65 -22.13 -5.21 -20.54
N CYS A 66 -21.45 -4.59 -19.57
CA CYS A 66 -21.82 -4.67 -18.15
C CYS A 66 -22.52 -3.42 -17.58
N GLY A 67 -22.65 -2.34 -18.37
CA GLY A 67 -23.29 -1.09 -17.95
C GLY A 67 -22.39 -0.16 -17.12
N GLU A 68 -21.17 -0.58 -16.78
CA GLU A 68 -20.26 0.24 -15.99
C GLU A 68 -19.91 1.54 -16.71
N SER A 69 -19.98 2.67 -16.01
CA SER A 69 -19.77 3.99 -16.61
C SER A 69 -19.36 5.01 -15.57
N GLY A 70 -18.72 6.09 -16.01
CA GLY A 70 -18.26 7.14 -15.12
C GLY A 70 -17.22 8.05 -15.75
N ASP A 71 -16.67 8.94 -14.92
CA ASP A 71 -15.54 9.77 -15.29
C ASP A 71 -14.20 9.07 -14.96
N VAL A 72 -13.10 9.78 -15.14
CA VAL A 72 -11.75 9.30 -14.84
C VAL A 72 -11.57 8.90 -13.36
N ILE A 73 -12.26 9.59 -12.43
CA ILE A 73 -12.16 9.30 -10.99
C ILE A 73 -12.91 8.00 -10.69
N SER A 74 -14.11 7.83 -11.24
CA SER A 74 -14.87 6.58 -11.15
C SER A 74 -14.09 5.39 -11.71
N PHE A 75 -13.41 5.59 -12.85
CA PHE A 75 -12.56 4.55 -13.45
C PHE A 75 -11.45 4.11 -12.48
N VAL A 76 -10.65 5.04 -11.97
CA VAL A 76 -9.54 4.74 -11.04
C VAL A 76 -10.04 4.12 -9.75
N THR A 77 -11.11 4.66 -9.15
CA THR A 77 -11.75 4.12 -7.94
C THR A 77 -12.04 2.63 -8.11
N LYS A 78 -12.65 2.26 -9.24
CA LYS A 78 -13.08 0.88 -9.48
C LYS A 78 -11.94 -0.03 -9.96
N HIS A 79 -11.06 0.47 -10.82
CA HIS A 79 -9.97 -0.29 -11.39
C HIS A 79 -8.89 -0.59 -10.34
N GLU A 80 -8.57 0.38 -9.49
CA GLU A 80 -7.52 0.27 -8.46
C GLU A 80 -8.06 -0.08 -7.06
N GLN A 81 -9.39 -0.25 -6.93
CA GLN A 81 -10.06 -0.50 -5.64
C GLN A 81 -9.75 0.56 -4.58
N LEU A 82 -9.66 1.82 -5.01
CA LEU A 82 -9.42 2.97 -4.15
C LEU A 82 -10.73 3.60 -3.71
N SER A 83 -10.75 4.22 -2.54
CA SER A 83 -11.84 5.15 -2.18
C SER A 83 -11.81 6.41 -3.05
N PHE A 84 -12.91 7.16 -3.09
CA PHE A 84 -12.99 8.40 -3.88
C PHE A 84 -11.87 9.39 -3.56
N VAL A 85 -11.55 9.57 -2.28
CA VAL A 85 -10.48 10.47 -1.84
C VAL A 85 -9.11 9.96 -2.29
N GLU A 86 -8.85 8.67 -2.14
CA GLU A 86 -7.59 8.05 -2.58
C GLU A 86 -7.41 8.12 -4.10
N ALA A 87 -8.48 7.94 -4.88
CA ALA A 87 -8.45 8.09 -6.34
C ALA A 87 -8.10 9.54 -6.76
N ILE A 88 -8.66 10.54 -6.07
CA ILE A 88 -8.31 11.94 -6.31
C ILE A 88 -6.86 12.22 -5.94
N GLU A 89 -6.39 11.76 -4.77
CA GLU A 89 -5.00 11.93 -4.33
C GLU A 89 -4.00 11.22 -5.26
N HIS A 90 -4.35 10.04 -5.77
CA HIS A 90 -3.58 9.30 -6.76
C HIS A 90 -3.42 10.14 -8.05
N LEU A 91 -4.55 10.58 -8.62
CA LEU A 91 -4.55 11.37 -9.86
C LEU A 91 -3.87 12.73 -9.67
N ALA A 92 -4.07 13.39 -8.53
CA ALA A 92 -3.43 14.66 -8.20
C ALA A 92 -1.90 14.54 -8.16
N ARG A 93 -1.37 13.47 -7.54
CA ARG A 93 0.06 13.19 -7.53
C ARG A 93 0.59 12.90 -8.93
N ARG A 94 -0.15 12.14 -9.74
CA ARG A 94 0.22 11.78 -11.11
C ARG A 94 0.30 12.99 -12.04
N TYR A 95 -0.68 13.89 -11.95
CA TYR A 95 -0.84 15.04 -12.85
C TYR A 95 -0.40 16.39 -12.22
N GLY A 96 0.30 16.34 -11.08
CA GLY A 96 0.88 17.52 -10.44
C GLY A 96 -0.16 18.57 -10.02
N VAL A 97 -1.27 18.13 -9.43
CA VAL A 97 -2.33 18.99 -8.89
C VAL A 97 -2.17 19.10 -7.37
N GLU A 98 -2.12 20.33 -6.87
CA GLU A 98 -2.14 20.59 -5.44
C GLU A 98 -3.58 20.54 -4.90
N LEU A 99 -3.80 19.80 -3.81
CA LEU A 99 -5.12 19.63 -3.21
C LEU A 99 -5.25 20.45 -1.93
N HIS A 100 -6.37 21.14 -1.79
CA HIS A 100 -6.78 21.89 -0.62
C HIS A 100 -8.08 21.31 -0.05
N TYR A 101 -8.30 21.47 1.25
CA TYR A 101 -9.43 20.91 1.97
C TYR A 101 -10.24 22.03 2.62
N GLU A 102 -11.58 21.96 2.57
CA GLU A 102 -12.45 22.93 3.27
C GLU A 102 -12.49 22.62 4.77
N GLN A 103 -12.38 23.65 5.61
CA GLN A 103 -12.24 23.50 7.05
C GLN A 103 -13.51 22.94 7.70
N GLY A 104 -13.48 21.64 8.02
CA GLY A 104 -13.93 21.12 9.31
C GLY A 104 -12.69 20.90 10.18
N GLY A 105 -12.68 21.51 11.37
CA GLY A 105 -11.50 21.74 12.22
C GLY A 105 -10.54 20.54 12.36
N SER A 106 -9.24 20.82 12.33
CA SER A 106 -8.17 19.97 12.88
C SER A 106 -8.27 18.46 12.60
N ALA A 107 -8.69 18.04 11.41
CA ALA A 107 -8.70 16.62 11.00
C ALA A 107 -7.79 16.32 9.79
N VAL A 108 -7.25 17.34 9.12
CA VAL A 108 -6.21 17.20 8.08
C VAL A 108 -4.86 16.75 8.66
N GLY A 109 -4.70 16.77 10.00
CA GLY A 109 -3.52 16.22 10.68
C GLY A 109 -3.65 14.76 11.16
N ARG A 110 -4.84 14.14 11.15
CA ARG A 110 -5.09 12.89 11.90
C ARG A 110 -5.46 11.65 11.08
N THR A 111 -5.83 11.73 9.81
CA THR A 111 -6.05 10.52 8.97
C THR A 111 -5.13 10.45 7.75
N GLY A 112 -4.92 11.56 7.03
CA GLY A 112 -3.81 11.66 6.06
C GLY A 112 -2.47 11.65 6.78
N GLY A 113 -2.34 12.49 7.82
CA GLY A 113 -1.21 12.45 8.74
C GLY A 113 -1.04 11.08 9.40
N GLN A 114 -2.10 10.43 9.86
CA GLN A 114 -1.98 9.08 10.43
C GLN A 114 -1.57 8.05 9.39
N ARG A 115 -2.16 8.00 8.20
CA ARG A 115 -1.71 7.07 7.14
C ARG A 115 -0.25 7.32 6.78
N THR A 116 0.14 8.57 6.54
CA THR A 116 1.54 8.94 6.27
C THR A 116 2.47 8.55 7.42
N ARG A 117 2.03 8.75 8.67
CA ARG A 117 2.80 8.35 9.87
C ARG A 117 2.91 6.84 10.03
N LEU A 118 1.85 6.10 9.72
CA LEU A 118 1.86 4.64 9.73
C LEU A 118 2.74 4.08 8.61
N ILE A 119 2.68 4.64 7.39
CA ILE A 119 3.62 4.29 6.31
C ILE A 119 5.06 4.59 6.75
N ALA A 120 5.32 5.76 7.34
CA ALA A 120 6.64 6.12 7.85
C ALA A 120 7.12 5.16 8.94
N ALA A 121 6.22 4.73 9.85
CA ALA A 121 6.52 3.75 10.88
C ALA A 121 6.84 2.38 10.26
N HIS A 122 6.10 1.93 9.25
CA HIS A 122 6.38 0.70 8.51
C HIS A 122 7.71 0.76 7.77
N LYS A 123 8.01 1.88 7.12
CA LYS A 123 9.30 2.10 6.45
C LYS A 123 10.46 2.04 7.45
N ALA A 124 10.33 2.69 8.60
CA ALA A 124 11.34 2.64 9.65
C ALA A 124 11.49 1.24 10.26
N ALA A 125 10.38 0.53 10.47
CA ALA A 125 10.39 -0.86 10.93
C ALA A 125 11.05 -1.80 9.91
N HIS A 126 10.77 -1.59 8.62
CA HIS A 126 11.38 -2.36 7.53
C HIS A 126 12.90 -2.19 7.52
N ALA A 127 13.38 -0.94 7.58
CA ALA A 127 14.81 -0.65 7.68
C ALA A 127 15.47 -1.31 8.90
N PHE A 128 14.80 -1.25 10.07
CA PHE A 128 15.27 -1.94 11.27
C PHE A 128 15.41 -3.46 11.05
N PHE A 129 14.43 -4.10 10.40
CA PHE A 129 14.51 -5.54 10.13
C PHE A 129 15.60 -5.89 9.11
N GLU A 130 15.74 -5.10 8.03
CA GLU A 130 16.80 -5.31 7.03
C GLU A 130 18.19 -5.19 7.66
N ASP A 131 18.40 -4.19 8.52
CA ASP A 131 19.65 -4.01 9.25
C ASP A 131 19.94 -5.20 10.16
N ASN A 132 18.93 -5.68 10.88
CA ASN A 132 19.06 -6.84 11.76
C ASN A 132 19.33 -8.15 11.01
N LEU A 133 19.00 -8.27 9.72
CA LEU A 133 19.35 -9.45 8.94
C LEU A 133 20.87 -9.66 8.84
N ARG A 134 21.67 -8.61 9.02
CA ARG A 134 23.14 -8.66 9.03
C ARG A 134 23.73 -8.98 10.40
N SER A 135 22.92 -9.01 11.46
CA SER A 135 23.37 -9.30 12.81
C SER A 135 23.91 -10.74 12.95
N PRO A 136 24.76 -11.01 13.97
CA PRO A 136 25.17 -12.37 14.30
C PRO A 136 23.98 -13.29 14.63
N GLU A 137 22.96 -12.78 15.32
CA GLU A 137 21.75 -13.53 15.68
C GLU A 137 20.98 -14.03 14.45
N ALA A 138 20.94 -13.23 13.39
CA ALA A 138 20.29 -13.59 12.13
C ALA A 138 21.01 -14.69 11.33
N ALA A 139 22.14 -15.23 11.80
CA ALA A 139 22.88 -16.28 11.09
C ALA A 139 22.02 -17.51 10.77
N VAL A 140 21.20 -17.97 11.72
CA VAL A 140 20.24 -19.07 11.51
C VAL A 140 19.23 -18.72 10.41
N GLY A 141 18.78 -17.47 10.36
CA GLY A 141 17.85 -17.00 9.33
C GLY A 141 18.49 -16.99 7.95
N ARG A 142 19.72 -16.48 7.83
CA ARG A 142 20.47 -16.47 6.55
C ARG A 142 20.77 -17.88 6.05
N GLN A 143 21.15 -18.79 6.95
CA GLN A 143 21.34 -20.20 6.60
C GLN A 143 20.03 -20.84 6.13
N PHE A 144 18.93 -20.59 6.84
CA PHE A 144 17.60 -21.10 6.49
C PHE A 144 17.16 -20.69 5.07
N LEU A 145 17.46 -19.45 4.67
CA LEU A 145 17.22 -18.92 3.33
C LEU A 145 18.13 -19.59 2.29
N ALA A 146 19.44 -19.67 2.56
CA ALA A 146 20.43 -20.24 1.65
C ALA A 146 20.15 -21.72 1.34
N GLU A 147 19.74 -22.51 2.33
CA GLU A 147 19.33 -23.91 2.15
C GLU A 147 18.13 -24.09 1.19
N ARG A 148 17.40 -23.01 0.90
CA ARG A 148 16.25 -22.99 -0.02
C ARG A 148 16.57 -22.31 -1.36
N GLY A 149 17.86 -22.07 -1.64
CA GLY A 149 18.30 -21.37 -2.83
C GLY A 149 17.96 -19.88 -2.82
N PHE A 150 17.64 -19.31 -1.65
CA PHE A 150 17.33 -17.89 -1.50
C PHE A 150 18.58 -17.17 -1.00
N ASP A 151 19.33 -16.60 -1.93
CA ASP A 151 20.61 -15.96 -1.67
C ASP A 151 20.47 -14.52 -1.14
N GLN A 152 21.61 -13.86 -0.91
CA GLN A 152 21.63 -12.49 -0.42
C GLN A 152 21.06 -11.48 -1.42
N ALA A 153 21.19 -11.72 -2.72
CA ALA A 153 20.66 -10.83 -3.76
C ALA A 153 19.13 -10.93 -3.82
N ALA A 154 18.58 -12.14 -3.72
CA ALA A 154 17.15 -12.37 -3.57
C ALA A 154 16.62 -11.72 -2.28
N ALA A 155 17.34 -11.87 -1.17
CA ALA A 155 16.98 -11.23 0.10
C ALA A 155 16.92 -9.71 -0.01
N ALA A 156 17.90 -9.08 -0.65
CA ALA A 156 17.87 -7.65 -0.92
C ALA A 156 16.72 -7.24 -1.86
N THR A 157 16.47 -8.03 -2.91
CA THR A 157 15.43 -7.75 -3.91
C THR A 157 14.03 -7.73 -3.30
N TYR A 158 13.74 -8.69 -2.42
CA TYR A 158 12.44 -8.79 -1.74
C TYR A 158 12.40 -8.06 -0.39
N GLY A 159 13.47 -7.34 -0.03
CA GLY A 159 13.60 -6.58 1.22
C GLY A 159 13.47 -7.43 2.48
N VAL A 160 13.99 -8.65 2.46
CA VAL A 160 13.89 -9.57 3.61
C VAL A 160 14.67 -9.01 4.79
N GLY A 161 14.06 -9.08 5.97
CA GLY A 161 14.64 -8.67 7.23
C GLY A 161 14.60 -9.76 8.30
N PHE A 162 15.11 -9.43 9.48
CA PHE A 162 15.09 -10.29 10.66
C PHE A 162 14.55 -9.52 11.86
N ALA A 163 13.56 -10.10 12.54
CA ALA A 163 13.10 -9.63 13.84
C ALA A 163 13.94 -10.30 14.93
N PRO A 164 14.78 -9.56 15.67
CA PRO A 164 15.61 -10.12 16.74
C PRO A 164 14.78 -10.68 17.90
N GLN A 165 15.42 -11.47 18.76
CA GLN A 165 14.82 -11.93 20.00
C GLN A 165 14.80 -10.79 21.02
N GLY A 166 13.60 -10.42 21.47
CA GLY A 166 13.41 -9.37 22.47
C GLY A 166 11.95 -8.96 22.53
N TRP A 167 11.54 -8.32 23.62
CA TRP A 167 10.13 -7.97 23.81
C TRP A 167 9.77 -6.60 23.23
N ASP A 168 10.70 -5.67 23.13
CA ASP A 168 10.41 -4.26 22.82
C ASP A 168 11.55 -3.56 22.06
N LEU A 169 12.41 -4.32 21.36
CA LEU A 169 13.57 -3.78 20.65
C LEU A 169 13.15 -2.84 19.53
N LEU A 170 12.21 -3.28 18.69
CA LEU A 170 11.66 -2.46 17.61
C LEU A 170 10.82 -1.31 18.17
N VAL A 171 9.98 -1.58 19.17
CA VAL A 171 9.16 -0.56 19.83
C VAL A 171 10.02 0.58 20.37
N ASN A 172 11.10 0.26 21.08
CA ASN A 172 12.00 1.27 21.64
C ASN A 172 12.78 2.01 20.54
N HIS A 173 13.21 1.30 19.50
CA HIS A 173 13.87 1.89 18.33
C HIS A 173 12.98 2.93 17.64
N LEU A 174 11.70 2.61 17.40
CA LEU A 174 10.76 3.51 16.74
C LEU A 174 10.31 4.65 17.65
N ARG A 175 10.15 4.41 18.96
CA ARG A 175 9.88 5.49 19.92
C ARG A 175 11.00 6.53 19.96
N ALA A 176 12.25 6.09 19.87
CA ALA A 176 13.40 7.01 19.78
C ALA A 176 13.37 7.87 18.51
N GLN A 177 12.67 7.44 17.47
CA GLN A 177 12.42 8.21 16.24
C GLN A 177 11.12 9.03 16.29
N GLY A 178 10.47 9.10 17.45
CA GLY A 178 9.26 9.90 17.67
C GLY A 178 7.95 9.24 17.23
N PHE A 179 7.92 7.92 17.04
CA PHE A 179 6.65 7.19 16.85
C PHE A 179 5.95 6.92 18.19
N SER A 180 4.66 7.21 18.26
CA SER A 180 3.87 7.00 19.47
C SER A 180 3.50 5.52 19.63
N THR A 181 3.29 5.08 20.86
CA THR A 181 2.83 3.71 21.13
C THR A 181 1.52 3.39 20.42
N GLU A 182 0.61 4.37 20.33
CA GLU A 182 -0.65 4.23 19.62
C GLU A 182 -0.41 4.00 18.12
N GLU A 183 0.46 4.77 17.49
CA GLU A 183 0.82 4.58 16.07
C GLU A 183 1.39 3.17 15.81
N LEU A 184 2.25 2.67 16.71
CA LEU A 184 2.86 1.34 16.55
C LEU A 184 1.85 0.19 16.71
N ILE A 185 0.89 0.33 17.63
CA ILE A 185 -0.17 -0.68 17.84
C ILE A 185 -1.17 -0.62 16.69
N THR A 186 -1.64 0.57 16.31
CA THR A 186 -2.57 0.77 15.20
C THR A 186 -1.98 0.31 13.87
N GLY A 187 -0.67 0.54 13.64
CA GLY A 187 0.03 0.04 12.47
C GLY A 187 0.34 -1.47 12.52
N GLY A 188 -0.04 -2.18 13.58
CA GLY A 188 0.21 -3.62 13.69
C GLY A 188 1.69 -4.00 13.82
N ILE A 189 2.57 -3.03 14.09
CA ILE A 189 4.01 -3.22 14.32
C ILE A 189 4.26 -3.75 15.73
N ALA A 190 3.46 -3.27 16.69
CA ALA A 190 3.49 -3.66 18.09
C ALA A 190 2.17 -4.34 18.51
N SER A 191 2.19 -4.98 19.67
CA SER A 191 1.01 -5.54 20.34
C SER A 191 0.98 -5.08 21.79
N GLN A 192 -0.22 -4.97 22.37
CA GLN A 192 -0.36 -4.60 23.78
C GLN A 192 0.07 -5.78 24.68
N GLY A 193 1.16 -5.61 25.42
CA GLY A 193 1.62 -6.52 26.47
C GLY A 193 1.12 -6.14 27.86
N ARG A 194 1.52 -6.92 28.88
CA ARG A 194 1.12 -6.69 30.28
C ARG A 194 1.69 -5.40 30.88
N SER A 195 2.90 -5.04 30.49
CA SER A 195 3.64 -3.88 31.03
C SER A 195 3.85 -2.77 29.99
N GLY A 196 3.18 -2.84 28.84
CA GLY A 196 3.35 -1.90 27.73
C GLY A 196 3.36 -2.60 26.37
N ALA A 197 3.54 -1.80 25.32
CA ALA A 197 3.65 -2.32 23.96
C ALA A 197 4.91 -3.17 23.78
N ILE A 198 4.74 -4.27 23.07
CA ILE A 198 5.78 -5.25 22.74
C ILE A 198 5.85 -5.45 21.23
N ASP A 199 7.02 -5.84 20.72
CA ASP A 199 7.25 -6.16 19.32
C ASP A 199 6.31 -7.28 18.88
N ARG A 200 5.57 -7.10 17.77
CA ARG A 200 4.68 -8.15 17.25
C ARG A 200 5.47 -9.35 16.74
N PHE A 201 6.55 -9.08 16.04
CA PHE A 201 7.42 -10.09 15.44
C PHE A 201 8.67 -10.25 16.29
N ARG A 202 9.00 -11.49 16.67
CA ARG A 202 10.16 -11.82 17.51
C ARG A 202 10.77 -13.11 17.01
N TYR A 203 12.08 -13.11 16.81
CA TYR A 203 12.86 -14.25 16.34
C TYR A 203 12.31 -14.88 15.03
N ARG A 204 12.13 -14.04 14.01
CA ARG A 204 11.51 -14.39 12.72
C ARG A 204 12.26 -13.78 11.55
N LEU A 205 12.24 -14.47 10.40
CA LEU A 205 12.48 -13.81 9.12
C LEU A 205 11.23 -13.01 8.75
N VAL A 206 11.42 -11.80 8.24
CA VAL A 206 10.34 -10.84 7.97
C VAL A 206 10.37 -10.44 6.50
N TRP A 207 9.22 -10.45 5.84
CA TRP A 207 9.02 -9.94 4.50
C TRP A 207 8.11 -8.71 4.55
N PRO A 208 8.48 -7.59 3.92
CA PRO A 208 7.60 -6.45 3.77
C PRO A 208 6.46 -6.80 2.82
N ILE A 209 5.25 -6.41 3.19
CA ILE A 209 4.09 -6.40 2.31
C ILE A 209 3.97 -4.98 1.78
N ARG A 210 3.99 -4.84 0.45
CA ARG A 210 3.93 -3.54 -0.22
C ARG A 210 2.59 -3.35 -0.91
N ASP A 211 2.10 -2.11 -0.91
CA ASP A 211 0.96 -1.74 -1.77
C ASP A 211 1.40 -1.56 -3.23
N ILE A 212 0.44 -1.23 -4.11
CA ILE A 212 0.70 -1.01 -5.54
C ILE A 212 1.65 0.16 -5.81
N SER A 213 1.80 1.08 -4.87
CA SER A 213 2.75 2.19 -4.97
C SER A 213 4.16 1.82 -4.49
N GLY A 214 4.34 0.61 -3.96
CA GLY A 214 5.60 0.11 -3.43
C GLY A 214 5.86 0.45 -1.96
N GLU A 215 4.93 1.15 -1.31
CA GLU A 215 5.04 1.52 0.10
C GLU A 215 4.82 0.30 1.00
N VAL A 216 5.61 0.19 2.06
CA VAL A 216 5.46 -0.91 3.03
C VAL A 216 4.24 -0.62 3.90
N ILE A 217 3.28 -1.54 3.87
CA ILE A 217 2.00 -1.41 4.58
C ILE A 217 1.77 -2.52 5.62
N GLY A 218 2.70 -3.46 5.72
CA GLY A 218 2.62 -4.56 6.68
C GLY A 218 3.78 -5.53 6.52
N PHE A 219 3.72 -6.62 7.27
CA PHE A 219 4.77 -7.64 7.26
C PHE A 219 4.18 -9.05 7.34
N GLY A 220 4.81 -9.97 6.62
CA GLY A 220 4.68 -11.41 6.82
C GLY A 220 5.94 -11.95 7.48
N ALA A 221 5.80 -12.73 8.56
CA ALA A 221 6.92 -13.17 9.35
C ALA A 221 6.93 -14.68 9.57
N ARG A 222 8.02 -15.32 9.16
CA ARG A 222 8.23 -16.76 9.27
C ARG A 222 9.08 -17.09 10.49
N LYS A 223 8.56 -17.98 11.33
CA LYS A 223 9.28 -18.55 12.48
C LYS A 223 10.49 -19.37 12.03
N LEU A 224 11.64 -19.10 12.64
CA LEU A 224 12.83 -19.94 12.48
C LEU A 224 12.72 -21.20 13.35
N PRO A 225 13.46 -22.28 13.03
CA PRO A 225 13.54 -23.41 13.94
C PRO A 225 13.96 -22.96 15.34
N THR A 226 13.12 -23.24 16.33
CA THR A 226 13.28 -22.90 17.76
C THR A 226 13.06 -24.15 18.61
N ASP A 227 13.11 -24.00 19.94
CA ASP A 227 12.75 -25.06 20.90
C ASP A 227 11.43 -25.76 20.46
N PRO A 228 11.38 -27.11 20.42
CA PRO A 228 10.18 -27.87 20.12
C PRO A 228 8.95 -27.52 20.97
N LYS A 229 9.15 -26.89 22.14
CA LYS A 229 8.07 -26.43 23.03
C LYS A 229 7.50 -25.06 22.67
N ASP A 230 8.09 -24.34 21.72
CA ASP A 230 7.55 -23.08 21.24
C ASP A 230 6.35 -23.36 20.31
N ASP A 231 5.14 -23.14 20.82
CA ASP A 231 3.87 -23.35 20.12
C ASP A 231 3.43 -22.12 19.28
N SER A 232 4.31 -21.12 19.11
CA SER A 232 3.98 -19.96 18.28
C SER A 232 3.83 -20.32 16.79
N PRO A 233 2.92 -19.65 16.05
CA PRO A 233 2.54 -20.05 14.71
C PRO A 233 3.70 -19.95 13.72
N LYS A 234 3.73 -20.86 12.73
CA LYS A 234 4.79 -20.92 11.70
C LYS A 234 4.89 -19.62 10.89
N TYR A 235 3.75 -19.00 10.57
CA TYR A 235 3.65 -17.71 9.89
C TYR A 235 2.77 -16.76 10.70
N LEU A 236 3.13 -15.48 10.70
CA LEU A 236 2.38 -14.41 11.35
C LEU A 236 2.36 -13.21 10.42
N ASN A 237 1.17 -12.65 10.16
CA ASN A 237 1.03 -11.42 9.39
C ASN A 237 0.70 -10.24 10.32
N SER A 238 0.97 -9.02 9.86
CA SER A 238 0.36 -7.82 10.44
C SER A 238 -1.18 -7.97 10.45
N PRO A 239 -1.86 -7.48 11.49
CA PRO A 239 -3.32 -7.46 11.55
C PRO A 239 -3.88 -6.41 10.56
N GLU A 240 -5.20 -6.46 10.34
CA GLU A 240 -5.97 -5.40 9.67
C GLU A 240 -5.97 -4.09 10.48
#